data_AF-A0A6C0BW77-F1
#
_entry.id   AF-A0A6C0BW77-F1
#
_cell.length_a   1.000
_cell.length_b   1.000
_cell.length_c   1.000
_cell.angle_alpha   90.00
_cell.angle_beta   90.00
_cell.angle_gamma   90.00
#
_symmetry.space_group_name_H-M   'P 1'
#
loop_
_entity.id
_entity.type
_entity.pdbx_description
1 polymer ?
#
loop_
_entity_poly.entity_id
_entity_poly.type
_entity_poly.pdbx_seq_one_letter_code
_entity_poly.pdbx_strand_id
1 'polypeptide(L)'
;MDMPKMTPHNIGVALLIAFVALEQDMPLSIARIIDNPVGNVVVFALAIYLLSKSRVLGVVALLAAYELVRRAQKKTGRRAALKFLPGEDKKYRELTLMNQFPATLEEEVVSNMVAFVEDSSLGKAEFKPHLSELHQATHL
;
A
#
# COMPACT_ATOMS: atom_id res chain seq x y z
N MET A 1 -49.95 -3.08 24.90
CA MET A 1 -49.07 -3.46 23.78
C MET A 1 -47.64 -3.29 24.30
N ASP A 2 -47.12 -4.33 24.94
CA ASP A 2 -45.81 -4.26 25.60
C ASP A 2 -44.72 -4.22 24.54
N MET A 3 -43.97 -3.13 24.49
CA MET A 3 -42.78 -3.06 23.65
C MET A 3 -41.77 -4.10 24.16
N PRO A 4 -41.28 -5.01 23.31
CA PRO A 4 -40.29 -5.99 23.72
C PRO A 4 -39.06 -5.25 24.25
N LYS A 5 -38.64 -5.56 25.49
CA LYS A 5 -37.45 -4.96 26.09
C LYS A 5 -36.25 -5.22 25.19
N MET A 6 -35.73 -4.17 24.56
CA MET A 6 -34.58 -4.30 23.67
C MET A 6 -33.35 -4.57 24.51
N THR A 7 -32.84 -5.80 24.45
CA THR A 7 -31.55 -6.13 25.03
C THR A 7 -30.44 -5.44 24.23
N PRO A 8 -29.30 -5.09 24.85
CA PRO A 8 -28.20 -4.39 24.18
C PRO A 8 -27.68 -5.14 22.94
N HIS A 9 -27.75 -6.47 22.95
CA HIS A 9 -27.42 -7.32 21.80
C HIS A 9 -28.33 -7.07 20.60
N ASN A 10 -29.64 -6.94 20.82
CA ASN A 10 -30.62 -6.71 19.76
C ASN A 10 -30.47 -5.32 19.14
N ILE A 11 -30.10 -4.32 19.96
CA ILE A 11 -29.81 -2.96 19.50
C ILE A 11 -28.55 -2.96 18.61
N GLY A 12 -27.48 -3.64 19.05
CA GLY A 12 -26.25 -3.76 18.25
C GLY A 12 -26.47 -4.42 16.89
N VAL A 13 -27.27 -5.49 16.84
CA VAL A 13 -27.66 -6.15 15.58
C VAL A 13 -28.44 -5.18 14.68
N ALA A 14 -29.45 -4.50 15.22
CA ALA A 14 -30.27 -3.57 14.44
C ALA A 14 -29.43 -2.42 13.85
N LEU A 15 -28.48 -1.87 14.63
CA LEU A 15 -27.58 -0.81 14.17
C LEU A 15 -26.63 -1.30 13.07
N LEU A 16 -26.07 -2.50 13.18
CA LEU A 16 -25.20 -3.06 12.15
C LEU A 16 -25.96 -3.36 10.85
N ILE A 17 -27.19 -3.87 10.95
CA ILE A 17 -28.06 -4.08 9.80
C ILE A 17 -28.40 -2.73 9.15
N ALA A 18 -28.77 -1.73 9.94
CA ALA A 18 -29.03 -0.38 9.43
C ALA A 18 -27.77 0.21 8.76
N PHE A 19 -26.59 0.01 9.34
CA PHE A 19 -25.33 0.45 8.73
C PHE A 19 -25.06 -0.21 7.36
N VAL A 20 -25.34 -1.51 7.23
CA VAL A 20 -25.19 -2.22 5.95
C VAL A 20 -26.23 -1.76 4.94
N ALA A 21 -27.48 -1.57 5.36
CA ALA A 21 -28.57 -1.16 4.48
C ALA A 21 -28.46 0.31 4.03
N LEU A 22 -28.00 1.20 4.92
CA LEU A 22 -27.79 2.60 4.62
C LEU A 22 -26.44 2.77 3.93
N GLU A 23 -26.46 3.16 2.66
CA GLU A 23 -25.24 3.52 1.91
C GLU A 23 -24.72 4.90 2.34
N GLN A 24 -24.29 5.02 3.60
CA GLN A 24 -23.75 6.26 4.12
C GLN A 24 -22.36 6.54 3.52
N ASP A 25 -22.19 7.74 2.96
CA ASP A 25 -20.90 8.21 2.47
C ASP A 25 -19.88 8.35 3.60
N MET A 26 -18.79 7.60 3.50
CA MET A 26 -17.69 7.67 4.45
C MET A 26 -16.73 8.82 4.10
N PRO A 27 -16.34 9.68 5.06
CA PRO A 27 -15.33 10.70 4.83
C PRO A 27 -13.95 10.08 4.56
N LEU A 28 -13.15 10.75 3.74
CA LEU A 28 -11.87 10.23 3.24
C LEU A 28 -10.86 9.93 4.37
N SER A 29 -10.86 10.72 5.45
CA SER A 29 -9.94 10.53 6.58
C SER A 29 -10.14 9.17 7.25
N ILE A 30 -11.40 8.78 7.49
CA ILE A 30 -11.74 7.48 8.08
C ILE A 30 -11.44 6.36 7.08
N ALA A 31 -11.74 6.58 5.80
CA ALA A 31 -11.48 5.62 4.74
C ALA A 31 -9.99 5.22 4.67
N ARG A 32 -9.07 6.17 4.81
CA ARG A 32 -7.62 5.89 4.79
C ARG A 32 -7.13 5.10 6.00
N ILE A 33 -7.74 5.31 7.17
CA ILE A 33 -7.39 4.57 8.40
C ILE A 33 -7.83 3.11 8.27
N ILE A 34 -8.98 2.87 7.64
CA ILE A 34 -9.52 1.52 7.45
C ILE A 34 -8.83 0.82 6.28
N ASP A 35 -8.64 1.51 5.15
CA ASP A 35 -8.07 0.93 3.91
C ASP A 35 -6.54 0.82 3.96
N ASN A 36 -6.03 0.13 4.99
CA ASN A 36 -4.68 -0.35 5.06
C ASN A 36 -4.68 -1.78 5.64
N PRO A 37 -3.59 -2.56 5.49
CA PRO A 37 -3.55 -3.94 5.96
C PRO A 37 -3.85 -4.08 7.46
N VAL A 38 -3.30 -3.18 8.27
CA VAL A 38 -3.45 -3.19 9.74
C VAL A 38 -4.90 -2.87 10.14
N GLY A 39 -5.49 -1.82 9.57
CA GLY A 39 -6.86 -1.38 9.79
C GLY A 39 -7.87 -2.45 9.39
N ASN A 40 -7.67 -3.10 8.24
CA ASN A 40 -8.50 -4.23 7.83
C ASN A 40 -8.43 -5.37 8.86
N VAL A 41 -7.23 -5.75 9.32
CA VAL A 41 -7.07 -6.80 10.33
C VAL A 41 -7.77 -6.43 11.64
N VAL A 42 -7.63 -5.19 12.12
CA VAL A 42 -8.28 -4.71 13.33
C VAL A 42 -9.81 -4.76 13.21
N VAL A 43 -10.36 -4.34 12.07
CA VAL A 43 -11.82 -4.38 11.83
C VAL A 43 -12.34 -5.83 11.85
N PHE A 44 -11.65 -6.76 11.19
CA PHE A 44 -12.04 -8.18 11.22
C PHE A 44 -11.85 -8.81 12.60
N ALA A 45 -10.78 -8.46 13.33
CA ALA A 45 -10.56 -8.92 14.69
C ALA A 45 -11.69 -8.46 15.63
N LEU A 46 -12.17 -7.23 15.49
CA LEU A 46 -13.31 -6.72 16.25
C LEU A 46 -14.60 -7.48 15.92
N ALA A 47 -14.83 -7.81 14.65
CA ALA A 47 -15.98 -8.62 14.25
C ALA A 47 -15.92 -10.04 14.82
N ILE A 48 -14.74 -10.68 14.83
CA ILE A 48 -14.52 -11.98 15.46
C ILE A 48 -14.71 -11.90 16.98
N TYR A 49 -14.26 -10.82 17.61
CA TYR A 49 -14.52 -10.58 19.03
C TYR A 49 -16.02 -10.53 19.33
N LEU A 50 -16.81 -9.84 18.50
CA LEU A 50 -18.28 -9.81 18.65
C LEU A 50 -18.93 -11.19 18.48
N LEU A 51 -18.36 -12.05 17.63
CA LEU A 51 -18.79 -13.45 17.47
C LEU A 51 -18.62 -14.27 18.75
N SER A 52 -17.59 -14.00 19.54
CA SER A 52 -17.40 -14.66 20.84
C SER A 52 -18.48 -14.31 21.87
N LYS A 53 -19.14 -13.15 21.72
CA LYS A 53 -20.20 -12.68 22.61
C LYS A 53 -21.58 -13.18 22.20
N SER A 54 -21.87 -13.18 20.90
CA SER A 54 -23.16 -13.61 20.36
C SER A 54 -22.97 -14.13 18.94
N ARG A 55 -23.48 -15.34 18.67
CA ARG A 55 -23.42 -15.95 17.34
C ARG A 55 -24.10 -15.09 16.27
N VAL A 56 -25.29 -14.56 16.57
CA VAL A 56 -26.06 -13.74 15.64
C VAL A 56 -25.38 -12.39 15.41
N LEU A 57 -24.95 -11.73 16.50
CA LEU A 57 -24.27 -10.43 16.41
C LEU A 57 -22.96 -10.52 15.64
N GLY A 58 -22.18 -11.58 15.86
CA GLY A 58 -20.91 -11.79 15.17
C GLY A 58 -21.05 -12.02 13.68
N VAL A 59 -22.02 -12.83 13.24
CA VAL A 59 -22.24 -13.07 11.80
C VAL A 59 -22.64 -11.75 11.11
N VAL A 60 -23.54 -10.98 11.72
CA VAL A 60 -23.93 -9.66 11.20
C VAL A 60 -22.74 -8.69 11.22
N ALA A 61 -21.92 -8.71 12.28
CA ALA A 61 -20.73 -7.88 12.37
C ALA A 61 -19.67 -8.23 11.32
N LEU A 62 -19.51 -9.50 10.94
CA LEU A 62 -18.60 -9.91 9.86
C LEU A 62 -19.07 -9.38 8.50
N LEU A 63 -20.37 -9.42 8.23
CA LEU A 63 -20.95 -8.83 7.02
C LEU A 63 -20.75 -7.31 7.01
N ALA A 64 -21.00 -6.65 8.14
CA ALA A 64 -20.78 -5.22 8.29
C ALA A 64 -19.30 -4.82 8.14
N ALA A 65 -18.37 -5.62 8.67
CA ALA A 65 -16.94 -5.43 8.52
C ALA A 65 -16.49 -5.51 7.06
N TYR A 66 -16.97 -6.52 6.33
CA TYR A 66 -16.70 -6.65 4.89
C TYR A 66 -17.24 -5.43 4.12
N GLU A 67 -18.47 -5.01 4.41
CA GLU A 67 -19.09 -3.86 3.72
C GLU A 67 -18.38 -2.54 4.07
N LEU A 68 -17.96 -2.35 5.33
CA LEU A 68 -17.16 -1.20 5.76
C LEU A 68 -15.83 -1.11 5.00
N VAL A 69 -15.09 -2.23 4.90
CA VAL A 69 -13.82 -2.29 4.15
C VAL A 69 -14.05 -2.06 2.66
N ARG A 70 -15.11 -2.63 2.09
CA ARG A 70 -15.49 -2.42 0.68
C ARG A 70 -15.79 -0.95 0.40
N ARG A 71 -16.50 -0.26 1.28
CA ARG A 71 -16.78 1.18 1.18
C ARG A 71 -15.51 2.02 1.32
N ALA A 72 -14.61 1.64 2.24
CA ALA A 72 -13.30 2.28 2.39
C ALA A 72 -12.50 2.25 1.09
N GLN A 73 -12.35 1.06 0.50
CA GLN A 73 -11.62 0.86 -0.75
C GLN A 73 -12.26 1.57 -1.95
N LYS A 74 -13.59 1.72 -1.96
CA LYS A 74 -14.30 2.50 -2.98
C LYS A 74 -13.97 3.99 -2.83
N LYS A 75 -13.93 4.52 -1.61
CA LYS A 75 -13.67 5.93 -1.33
C LYS A 75 -12.21 6.33 -1.55
N THR A 76 -11.25 5.47 -1.19
CA THR A 76 -9.82 5.71 -1.43
C THR A 76 -9.40 5.52 -2.88
N GLY A 77 -10.24 4.87 -3.69
CA GLY A 77 -9.93 4.53 -5.09
C GLY A 77 -9.09 3.26 -5.24
N ARG A 78 -8.68 2.61 -4.14
CA ARG A 78 -7.86 1.39 -4.19
C ARG A 78 -8.54 0.26 -4.94
N ARG A 79 -9.87 0.14 -4.84
CA ARG A 79 -10.64 -0.89 -5.57
C ARG A 79 -10.59 -0.68 -7.09
N ALA A 80 -10.65 0.58 -7.54
CA ALA A 80 -10.52 0.90 -8.96
C ALA A 80 -9.10 0.65 -9.45
N ALA A 81 -8.09 1.05 -8.66
CA ALA A 81 -6.70 0.77 -8.91
C ALA A 81 -6.45 -0.75 -9.10
N LEU A 82 -6.90 -1.58 -8.15
CA LEU A 82 -6.74 -3.04 -8.24
C LEU A 82 -7.47 -3.67 -9.43
N LYS A 83 -8.56 -3.09 -9.89
CA LYS A 83 -9.37 -3.65 -10.98
C LYS A 83 -8.83 -3.27 -12.36
N PHE A 84 -8.33 -2.04 -12.50
CA PHE A 84 -8.02 -1.46 -13.81
C PHE A 84 -6.52 -1.27 -14.07
N LEU A 85 -5.68 -1.19 -13.02
CA LEU A 85 -4.24 -1.09 -13.20
C LEU A 85 -3.63 -2.50 -13.29
N PRO A 86 -2.89 -2.82 -14.36
CA PRO A 86 -2.10 -4.04 -14.40
C PRO A 86 -1.02 -3.99 -13.31
N GLY A 87 -0.72 -5.14 -12.72
CA GLY A 87 0.43 -5.29 -11.83
C GLY A 87 1.73 -4.95 -12.56
N GLU A 88 2.77 -4.60 -11.80
CA GLU A 88 4.05 -4.20 -12.35
C GLU A 88 4.67 -5.28 -13.24
N ASP A 89 4.58 -6.56 -12.85
CA ASP A 89 5.07 -7.69 -13.66
C ASP A 89 4.37 -7.76 -15.03
N LYS A 90 3.05 -7.52 -15.04
CA LYS A 90 2.26 -7.55 -16.27
C LYS A 90 2.60 -6.35 -17.17
N LYS A 91 2.75 -5.16 -16.57
CA LYS A 91 3.22 -3.94 -17.26
C LYS A 91 4.60 -4.17 -17.87
N TYR A 92 5.53 -4.71 -17.08
CA TYR A 92 6.91 -4.96 -17.51
C TYR A 92 6.94 -5.95 -18.67
N ARG A 93 6.24 -7.08 -18.55
CA ARG A 93 6.14 -8.07 -19.64
C ARG A 93 5.58 -7.47 -20.93
N GLU A 94 4.54 -6.65 -20.84
CA GLU A 94 3.94 -6.01 -22.02
C GLU A 94 4.92 -5.00 -22.66
N LEU A 95 5.58 -4.17 -21.86
CA LEU A 95 6.59 -3.24 -22.35
C LEU A 95 7.79 -3.96 -22.98
N THR A 96 8.27 -5.07 -22.41
CA THR A 96 9.35 -5.88 -23.00
C THR A 96 8.94 -6.50 -24.33
N LEU A 97 7.69 -6.98 -24.46
CA LEU A 97 7.18 -7.50 -25.73
C LEU A 97 7.09 -6.43 -26.82
N MET A 98 6.74 -5.20 -26.44
CA MET A 98 6.67 -4.07 -27.38
C MET A 98 8.04 -3.47 -27.74
N ASN A 99 9.08 -3.76 -26.94
CA ASN A 99 10.43 -3.25 -27.10
C ASN A 99 11.45 -4.38 -27.32
N GLN A 100 11.14 -5.35 -28.18
CA GLN A 100 12.11 -6.35 -28.61
C GLN A 100 13.03 -5.76 -29.68
N PHE A 101 14.11 -5.11 -29.22
CA PHE A 101 15.17 -4.61 -30.08
C PHE A 101 16.36 -5.59 -30.12
N PRO A 102 17.11 -5.65 -31.23
CA PRO A 102 18.31 -6.50 -31.33
C PRO A 102 19.42 -6.14 -30.32
N ALA A 103 19.48 -4.87 -29.91
CA ALA A 103 20.34 -4.36 -28.85
C ALA A 103 19.50 -3.41 -27.98
N THR A 104 19.68 -3.45 -26.66
CA THR A 104 18.95 -2.54 -25.77
C THR A 104 19.62 -1.17 -25.73
N LEU A 105 18.89 -0.14 -25.28
CA LEU A 105 19.47 1.20 -25.11
C LEU A 105 20.64 1.18 -24.13
N GLU A 106 20.56 0.37 -23.09
CA GLU A 106 21.64 0.20 -22.12
C GLU A 106 22.87 -0.43 -22.78
N GLU A 107 22.68 -1.45 -23.63
CA GLU A 107 23.77 -2.09 -24.37
C GLU A 107 24.40 -1.14 -25.41
N GLU A 108 23.57 -0.38 -26.14
CA GLU A 108 24.04 0.63 -27.09
C GLU A 108 24.84 1.73 -26.38
N VAL A 109 24.33 2.25 -25.25
CA VAL A 109 25.03 3.28 -24.47
C VAL A 109 26.32 2.74 -23.88
N VAL A 110 26.34 1.50 -23.37
CA VAL A 110 27.57 0.86 -22.88
C VAL A 110 28.57 0.64 -24.01
N SER A 111 28.11 0.25 -25.20
CA SER A 111 28.98 0.04 -26.37
C SER A 111 29.59 1.35 -26.89
N ASN A 112 28.82 2.45 -26.80
CA ASN A 112 29.24 3.80 -27.17
C ASN A 112 29.90 4.55 -26.00
N MET A 113 30.01 3.92 -24.83
CA MET A 113 30.69 4.52 -23.69
C MET A 113 32.18 4.61 -24.03
N VAL A 114 32.68 5.84 -24.10
CA VAL A 114 34.11 6.10 -24.21
C VAL A 114 34.81 5.41 -23.04
N ALA A 115 35.86 4.65 -23.34
CA ALA A 115 36.67 4.02 -22.31
C ALA A 115 37.10 5.08 -21.29
N PHE A 116 37.02 4.75 -20.00
CA PHE A 116 37.62 5.60 -18.97
C PHE A 116 39.14 5.56 -19.20
N VAL A 117 39.66 6.57 -19.89
CA VAL A 117 41.08 6.69 -20.19
C VAL A 117 41.77 7.20 -18.92
N GLU A 118 42.52 6.31 -18.26
CA GLU A 118 43.45 6.68 -17.18
C GLU A 118 44.79 7.23 -17.73
N ASP A 119 45.00 7.18 -19.05
CA ASP A 119 46.29 7.52 -19.67
C ASP A 119 46.42 9.01 -20.08
N SER A 120 47.01 9.76 -19.13
CA SER A 120 48.38 10.29 -19.24
C SER A 120 48.75 11.41 -20.23
N SER A 121 47.79 12.16 -20.78
CA SER A 121 48.11 13.47 -21.42
C SER A 121 47.75 14.70 -20.59
N LEU A 122 46.98 14.52 -19.50
CA LEU A 122 46.95 15.52 -18.44
C LEU A 122 48.28 15.40 -17.71
N GLY A 123 49.24 16.27 -18.07
CA GLY A 123 50.57 16.31 -17.48
C GLY A 123 50.51 16.10 -15.98
N LYS A 124 51.42 15.27 -15.46
CA LYS A 124 51.53 14.88 -14.05
C LYS A 124 51.12 16.06 -13.17
N ALA A 125 49.96 15.95 -12.50
CA ALA A 125 49.45 17.04 -11.68
C ALA A 125 50.55 17.48 -10.70
N GLU A 126 50.96 18.74 -10.80
CA GLU A 126 52.03 19.30 -9.96
C GLU A 126 51.62 19.34 -8.48
N PHE A 127 50.31 19.19 -8.24
CA PHE A 127 49.72 19.08 -6.93
C PHE A 127 49.70 17.63 -6.44
N LYS A 128 50.54 17.33 -5.44
CA LYS A 128 50.32 16.20 -4.54
C LYS A 128 49.32 16.64 -3.46
N PRO A 129 48.19 15.95 -3.26
CA PRO A 129 47.32 16.23 -2.13
C PRO A 129 48.10 15.93 -0.85
N HIS A 130 48.50 17.00 -0.16
CA HIS A 130 48.98 16.91 1.20
C HIS A 130 47.76 16.80 2.09
N LEU A 131 47.62 15.63 2.70
CA LEU A 131 46.59 15.39 3.70
C LEU A 131 46.95 16.25 4.92
N SER A 132 46.21 17.34 5.13
CA SER A 132 46.38 18.17 6.33
C SER A 132 46.04 17.34 7.57
N GLU A 133 46.63 17.70 8.71
CA GLU A 133 46.39 17.01 9.97
C GLU A 133 44.89 16.79 10.20
N LEU A 134 44.48 15.53 10.27
CA LEU A 134 43.07 15.15 10.32
C LEU A 134 42.41 15.41 11.68
N HIS A 135 43.06 16.09 12.63
CA HIS A 135 42.55 16.38 13.98
C HIS A 135 41.69 15.25 14.58
N GLN A 136 42.13 13.99 14.45
CA GLN A 136 41.44 12.79 14.95
C GLN A 136 40.05 12.49 14.32
N ALA A 137 39.73 13.07 13.17
CA ALA A 137 38.46 12.89 12.47
C ALA A 137 38.26 11.52 11.78
N THR A 138 39.22 10.59 11.90
CA THR A 138 39.15 9.26 11.25
C THR A 138 39.18 8.10 12.24
N HIS A 139 38.75 8.34 13.48
CA HIS A 139 38.51 7.25 14.42
C HIS A 139 37.13 6.62 14.14
N LEU A 140 37.10 5.60 13.27
CA LEU A 140 36.04 4.60 13.17
C LEU A 140 36.66 3.22 12.96
#